data_AF-A0A8H3PKT4-F1
#
_entry.id   AF-A0A8H3PKT4-F1
#
_cell.length_a   1.000
_cell.length_b   1.000
_cell.length_c   1.000
_cell.angle_alpha   90.00
_cell.angle_beta   90.00
_cell.angle_gamma   90.00
#
_symmetry.space_group_name_H-M   'P 1'
#
loop_
_entity.id
_entity.type
_entity.pdbx_description
1 polymer ?
#
loop_
_entity_poly.entity_id
_entity_poly.type
_entity_poly.pdbx_seq_one_letter_code
_entity_poly.pdbx_strand_id
1 'polypeptide(L)'
;MKVIVIVVGALACSMSVLASSQYQQASRFVPHLAPRFAEHQASHKALVTRNDSGEKNFTHNEIFNLQKKFLDNFIAPNNAIQAKSINSSLLADDVQGRVDITRTFDGRELNTEYLFGLFANLVTSGTDPDAFSLLGIPTAYEITHFAASQNIASASTRFQFFFQAINATIPLQIQTWNVFNPAGEISMYDATFTGWWQWAVDLLLQTASQKLSVAEGKTVSLPETETYLQGKLATSICSTAQKYCVGPQLQQYQNASQCFNYLTTQTRFGEAYELGRNTVLCRMVHQNMVPIRPAVHCPHIGPSGGGYCVDTPSYADTVDANYFSNYKFAYGNGSLTG
;
A
#
# COMPACT_ATOMS: atom_id res chain seq x y z
N MET A 1 -30.21 -39.92 0.90
CA MET A 1 -30.98 -40.83 1.77
C MET A 1 -29.97 -41.87 2.27
N LYS A 2 -29.34 -41.75 3.45
CA LYS A 2 -29.88 -41.73 4.81
C LYS A 2 -29.05 -40.80 5.71
N VAL A 3 -29.78 -40.15 6.61
CA VAL A 3 -29.34 -39.31 7.73
C VAL A 3 -28.97 -40.23 8.90
N ILE A 4 -27.90 -39.91 9.63
CA ILE A 4 -27.78 -40.25 11.05
C ILE A 4 -27.30 -38.98 11.77
N VAL A 5 -28.18 -38.45 12.61
CA VAL A 5 -27.93 -37.44 13.63
C VAL A 5 -28.01 -38.17 14.97
N ILE A 6 -27.03 -38.00 15.84
CA ILE A 6 -27.20 -38.18 17.29
C ILE A 6 -26.55 -36.98 17.98
N VAL A 7 -27.33 -36.37 18.87
CA VAL A 7 -27.05 -35.21 19.72
C VAL A 7 -26.85 -35.69 21.17
N VAL A 8 -26.32 -34.79 22.00
CA VAL A 8 -26.35 -34.74 23.48
C VAL A 8 -25.18 -35.48 24.14
N GLY A 9 -24.44 -34.95 25.12
CA GLY A 9 -24.53 -33.73 25.90
C GLY A 9 -23.42 -33.71 26.96
N ALA A 10 -23.25 -32.57 27.62
CA ALA A 10 -22.19 -32.27 28.57
C ALA A 10 -22.25 -33.10 29.87
N LEU A 11 -21.08 -33.42 30.43
CA LEU A 11 -20.89 -33.57 31.88
C LEU A 11 -19.50 -33.08 32.27
N ALA A 12 -19.47 -32.23 33.29
CA ALA A 12 -18.29 -31.61 33.86
C ALA A 12 -17.67 -32.46 34.99
N CYS A 13 -16.42 -32.09 35.31
CA CYS A 13 -15.73 -32.24 36.59
C CYS A 13 -15.04 -33.58 36.90
N SER A 14 -13.70 -33.57 36.85
CA SER A 14 -12.83 -34.21 37.85
C SER A 14 -11.44 -33.56 37.76
N MET A 15 -11.07 -32.84 38.82
CA MET A 15 -9.76 -32.23 39.00
C MET A 15 -8.67 -33.29 39.25
N SER A 16 -7.42 -32.86 38.98
CA SER A 16 -6.21 -33.13 39.76
C SER A 16 -5.17 -34.09 39.17
N VAL A 17 -4.07 -33.44 38.76
CA VAL A 17 -2.66 -33.87 38.90
C VAL A 17 -2.19 -34.97 37.95
N LEU A 18 -1.40 -34.57 36.95
CA LEU A 18 -0.07 -35.12 36.62
C LEU A 18 0.57 -34.23 35.54
N ALA A 19 1.09 -33.09 36.01
CA ALA A 19 1.97 -32.23 35.22
C ALA A 19 3.43 -32.61 35.55
N SER A 20 4.05 -33.43 34.71
CA SER A 20 5.51 -33.48 34.56
C SER A 20 5.89 -34.36 33.35
N SER A 21 6.92 -33.92 32.62
CA SER A 21 7.75 -34.71 31.66
C SER A 21 7.66 -34.50 30.14
N GLN A 22 7.06 -33.41 29.61
CA GLN A 22 7.24 -33.10 28.16
C GLN A 22 7.74 -31.68 27.82
N TYR A 23 8.13 -30.88 28.81
CA TYR A 23 8.70 -29.54 28.61
C TYR A 23 10.21 -29.45 28.88
N GLN A 24 11.00 -30.41 28.36
CA GLN A 24 12.45 -30.43 28.63
C GLN A 24 13.37 -30.73 27.43
N GLN A 25 12.95 -30.45 26.19
CA GLN A 25 13.83 -30.59 25.02
C GLN A 25 13.76 -29.43 24.01
N ALA A 26 13.68 -28.19 24.48
CA ALA A 26 13.88 -27.01 23.60
C ALA A 26 14.62 -25.88 24.33
N SER A 27 15.81 -26.16 24.84
CA SER A 27 16.70 -25.14 25.40
C SER A 27 18.17 -25.51 25.20
N ARG A 28 18.64 -25.41 23.95
CA ARG A 28 20.06 -25.30 23.58
C ARG A 28 20.09 -24.74 22.15
N PHE A 29 20.84 -23.65 21.95
CA PHE A 29 20.94 -22.78 20.77
C PHE A 29 19.97 -21.59 20.68
N VAL A 30 20.19 -20.56 21.52
CA VAL A 30 20.44 -19.14 21.12
C VAL A 30 21.04 -18.43 22.34
N PRO A 31 22.31 -18.00 22.36
CA PRO A 31 22.78 -17.01 23.33
C PRO A 31 22.75 -15.59 22.70
N HIS A 32 22.26 -14.64 23.49
CA HIS A 32 22.26 -13.18 23.29
C HIS A 32 21.11 -12.52 22.53
N LEU A 33 19.91 -12.53 23.12
CA LEU A 33 19.04 -11.33 23.15
C LEU A 33 18.32 -11.29 24.49
N ALA A 34 18.85 -10.52 25.44
CA ALA A 34 18.10 -10.05 26.59
C ALA A 34 17.59 -8.63 26.27
N PRO A 35 16.34 -8.27 26.60
CA PRO A 35 15.79 -6.96 26.29
C PRO A 35 16.39 -5.92 27.25
N ARG A 36 17.16 -4.97 26.73
CA ARG A 36 17.51 -3.74 27.46
C ARG A 36 16.34 -2.75 27.36
N PHE A 37 15.30 -2.97 28.14
CA PHE A 37 14.34 -1.94 28.53
C PHE A 37 14.63 -1.55 29.98
N ALA A 38 15.69 -0.77 30.21
CA ALA A 38 15.90 -0.02 31.45
C ALA A 38 17.04 0.98 31.27
N GLU A 39 16.88 2.15 31.88
CA GLU A 39 17.87 3.23 32.10
C GLU A 39 18.09 4.23 30.96
N HIS A 40 17.16 5.19 30.86
CA HIS A 40 17.55 6.59 30.67
C HIS A 40 16.57 7.53 31.40
N GLN A 41 16.65 7.54 32.74
CA GLN A 41 16.14 8.63 33.57
C GLN A 41 17.36 9.34 34.19
N ALA A 42 17.77 10.47 33.61
CA ALA A 42 18.48 11.56 34.30
C ALA A 42 18.78 12.73 33.35
N SER A 43 17.89 13.73 33.33
CA SER A 43 18.24 15.16 33.43
C SER A 43 16.99 16.03 33.25
N HIS A 44 16.08 15.95 34.21
CA HIS A 44 15.07 16.99 34.39
C HIS A 44 15.70 18.18 35.12
N LYS A 45 16.06 19.23 34.37
CA LYS A 45 15.88 20.63 34.82
C LYS A 45 16.10 21.63 33.69
N ALA A 46 15.07 22.45 33.50
CA ALA A 46 15.03 23.76 32.84
C ALA A 46 15.30 23.82 31.33
N LEU A 47 14.21 23.89 30.56
CA LEU A 47 13.79 25.16 29.94
C LEU A 47 12.34 25.03 29.45
N VAL A 48 11.45 25.70 30.17
CA VAL A 48 10.19 26.16 29.59
C VAL A 48 10.57 27.24 28.60
N THR A 49 10.76 26.84 27.36
CA THR A 49 10.57 27.71 26.20
C THR A 49 9.56 26.99 25.34
N ARG A 50 8.34 27.53 25.26
CA ARG A 50 7.42 27.25 24.17
C ARG A 50 8.24 27.36 22.89
N ASN A 51 8.53 26.24 22.24
CA ASN A 51 8.90 26.30 20.84
C ASN A 51 7.56 26.39 20.12
N ASP A 52 7.18 27.63 19.84
CA ASP A 52 6.12 28.02 18.92
C ASP A 52 6.59 27.58 17.52
N SER A 53 6.65 26.26 17.28
CA SER A 53 6.72 25.76 15.91
C SER A 53 5.41 26.21 15.30
N GLY A 54 5.44 27.09 14.30
CA GLY A 54 4.30 27.81 13.72
C GLY A 54 3.21 26.93 13.10
N GLU A 55 2.73 25.94 13.84
CA GLU A 55 1.67 25.00 13.53
C GLU A 55 0.34 25.74 13.72
N LYS A 56 -0.38 25.95 12.62
CA LYS A 56 -1.71 26.53 12.66
C LYS A 56 -2.65 25.54 13.37
N ASN A 57 -3.33 26.00 14.41
CA ASN A 57 -4.40 25.24 15.03
C ASN A 57 -5.67 25.39 14.18
N PHE A 58 -5.97 24.38 13.37
CA PHE A 58 -7.16 24.38 12.53
C PHE A 58 -8.39 23.98 13.36
N THR A 59 -9.53 24.58 13.05
CA THR A 59 -10.81 24.10 13.57
C THR A 59 -11.14 22.73 12.97
N HIS A 60 -11.98 21.96 13.67
CA HIS A 60 -12.45 20.65 13.18
C HIS A 60 -13.02 20.72 11.74
N ASN A 61 -13.81 21.76 11.45
CA ASN A 61 -14.40 21.96 10.13
C ASN A 61 -13.36 22.33 9.06
N GLU A 62 -12.35 23.12 9.41
CA GLU A 62 -11.25 23.42 8.48
C GLU A 62 -10.48 22.16 8.10
N ILE A 63 -10.08 21.33 9.09
CA ILE A 63 -9.35 20.07 8.81
C ILE A 63 -10.22 19.12 8.00
N PHE A 64 -11.50 18.98 8.35
CA PHE A 64 -12.42 18.14 7.58
C PHE A 64 -12.52 18.59 6.12
N ASN A 65 -12.57 19.90 5.86
CA ASN A 65 -12.60 20.45 4.51
C ASN A 65 -11.27 20.25 3.77
N LEU A 66 -10.12 20.34 4.45
CA LEU A 66 -8.81 20.01 3.87
C LEU A 66 -8.73 18.53 3.49
N GLN A 67 -9.18 17.64 4.38
CA GLN A 67 -9.27 16.21 4.10
C GLN A 67 -10.15 15.95 2.88
N LYS A 68 -11.35 16.55 2.81
CA LYS A 68 -12.24 16.41 1.65
C LYS A 68 -11.61 16.95 0.37
N LYS A 69 -10.98 18.13 0.42
CA LYS A 69 -10.28 18.72 -0.73
C LYS A 69 -9.24 17.77 -1.31
N PHE A 70 -8.46 17.09 -0.46
CA PHE A 70 -7.52 16.07 -0.91
C PHE A 70 -8.23 14.89 -1.58
N LEU A 71 -9.26 14.33 -0.92
CA LEU A 71 -10.00 13.17 -1.42
C LEU A 71 -10.75 13.46 -2.74
N ASP A 72 -11.33 14.65 -2.89
CA ASP A 72 -11.97 15.13 -4.12
C ASP A 72 -10.99 15.18 -5.30
N ASN A 73 -9.70 15.42 -5.02
CA ASN A 73 -8.62 15.42 -6.01
C ASN A 73 -7.97 14.05 -6.21
N PHE A 74 -8.15 13.11 -5.28
CA PHE A 74 -7.64 11.75 -5.37
C PHE A 74 -8.48 10.85 -6.28
N ILE A 75 -9.80 11.10 -6.36
CA ILE A 75 -10.70 10.36 -7.24
C ILE A 75 -10.62 10.85 -8.70
N ALA A 76 -10.97 9.96 -9.64
CA ALA A 76 -11.13 10.31 -11.04
C ALA A 76 -12.36 11.21 -11.27
N PRO A 77 -12.30 12.17 -12.21
CA PRO A 77 -11.19 12.46 -13.12
C PRO A 77 -10.17 13.48 -12.57
N ASN A 78 -10.37 14.02 -11.37
CA ASN A 78 -9.57 15.12 -10.83
C ASN A 78 -8.10 14.72 -10.58
N ASN A 79 -7.87 13.45 -10.22
CA ASN A 79 -6.53 12.89 -10.07
C ASN A 79 -5.65 13.07 -11.33
N ALA A 80 -6.22 13.02 -12.53
CA ALA A 80 -5.49 13.23 -13.77
C ALA A 80 -4.97 14.67 -13.91
N ILE A 81 -5.65 15.65 -13.31
CA ILE A 81 -5.21 17.05 -13.28
C ILE A 81 -4.01 17.17 -12.35
N GLN A 82 -4.10 16.58 -11.15
CA GLN A 82 -3.00 16.60 -10.18
C GLN A 82 -1.76 15.85 -10.70
N ALA A 83 -1.95 14.68 -11.32
CA ALA A 83 -0.87 13.91 -11.92
C ALA A 83 -0.04 14.70 -12.93
N LYS A 84 -0.71 15.49 -13.79
CA LYS A 84 -0.05 16.31 -14.82
C LYS A 84 0.73 17.49 -14.24
N SER A 85 0.38 17.94 -13.03
CA SER A 85 1.11 19.03 -12.38
C SER A 85 2.51 18.60 -11.95
N ILE A 86 2.73 17.30 -11.68
CA ILE A 86 3.93 16.69 -11.08
C ILE A 86 4.25 17.21 -9.66
N ASN A 87 3.93 18.47 -9.37
CA ASN A 87 4.09 19.13 -8.08
C ASN A 87 2.74 19.64 -7.57
N SER A 88 1.91 18.73 -7.07
CA SER A 88 0.59 19.11 -6.55
C SER A 88 0.74 20.08 -5.37
N SER A 89 0.05 21.22 -5.44
CA SER A 89 -0.03 22.20 -4.34
C SER A 89 -0.91 21.73 -3.18
N LEU A 90 -1.39 20.47 -3.20
CA LEU A 90 -2.05 19.84 -2.06
C LEU A 90 -1.03 19.24 -1.08
N LEU A 91 0.23 19.10 -1.49
CA LEU A 91 1.30 18.47 -0.75
C LEU A 91 2.41 19.48 -0.47
N ALA A 92 3.04 19.42 0.69
CA ALA A 92 4.22 20.23 1.00
C ALA A 92 5.41 19.80 0.13
N ASP A 93 6.40 20.69 -0.07
CA ASP A 93 7.61 20.37 -0.85
C ASP A 93 8.37 19.16 -0.28
N ASP A 94 8.44 19.07 1.04
CA ASP A 94 9.13 18.07 1.85
C ASP A 94 8.21 16.97 2.38
N VAL A 95 7.07 16.74 1.74
CA VAL A 95 6.08 15.76 2.20
C VAL A 95 6.69 14.37 2.40
N GLN A 96 6.35 13.74 3.54
CA GLN A 96 6.69 12.34 3.82
C GLN A 96 5.44 11.48 3.76
N GLY A 97 5.43 10.52 2.83
CA GLY A 97 4.27 9.66 2.58
C GLY A 97 4.59 8.20 2.87
N ARG A 98 3.66 7.46 3.46
CA ARG A 98 3.74 6.01 3.58
C ARG A 98 2.43 5.37 3.18
N VAL A 99 2.51 4.27 2.43
CA VAL A 99 1.36 3.42 2.12
C VAL A 99 1.77 1.98 2.42
N ASP A 100 1.09 1.35 3.38
CA ASP A 100 1.44 0.06 3.97
C ASP A 100 1.71 -1.09 2.98
N ILE A 101 0.90 -1.20 1.93
CA ILE A 101 1.04 -2.26 0.91
C ILE A 101 2.13 -1.96 -0.14
N THR A 102 2.67 -0.74 -0.14
CA THR A 102 3.76 -0.33 -1.05
C THR A 102 5.02 0.05 -0.26
N ARG A 103 5.32 1.34 -0.11
CA ARG A 103 6.56 1.90 0.45
C ARG A 103 6.35 3.30 1.05
N THR A 104 7.48 3.93 1.34
CA THR A 104 7.63 5.33 1.69
C THR A 104 7.95 6.19 0.47
N PHE A 105 7.60 7.47 0.53
CA PHE A 105 7.73 8.43 -0.56
C PHE A 105 8.17 9.79 0.01
N ASP A 106 9.33 10.27 -0.42
CA ASP A 106 9.89 11.52 0.07
C ASP A 106 9.81 12.62 -1.01
N GLY A 107 9.27 13.77 -0.63
CA GLY A 107 9.17 14.96 -1.47
C GLY A 107 7.94 14.98 -2.37
N ARG A 108 7.56 16.20 -2.78
CA ARG A 108 6.30 16.48 -3.50
C ARG A 108 6.14 15.71 -4.80
N GLU A 109 7.20 15.58 -5.59
CA GLU A 109 7.14 14.99 -6.93
C GLU A 109 6.74 13.51 -6.88
N LEU A 110 7.46 12.72 -6.08
CA LEU A 110 7.19 11.28 -5.95
C LEU A 110 5.80 11.04 -5.37
N ASN A 111 5.41 11.79 -4.33
CA ASN A 111 4.09 11.66 -3.73
C ASN A 111 2.96 12.03 -4.71
N THR A 112 3.15 13.06 -5.54
CA THR A 112 2.17 13.45 -6.56
C THR A 112 1.98 12.35 -7.61
N GLU A 113 3.08 11.75 -8.08
CA GLU A 113 3.04 10.66 -9.05
C GLU A 113 2.35 9.41 -8.49
N TYR A 114 2.65 9.05 -7.25
CA TYR A 114 2.08 7.85 -6.63
C TYR A 114 0.61 8.02 -6.25
N LEU A 115 0.24 9.14 -5.62
CA LEU A 115 -1.14 9.36 -5.16
C LEU A 115 -2.10 9.64 -6.33
N PHE A 116 -1.64 10.37 -7.36
CA PHE A 116 -2.51 10.81 -8.44
C PHE A 116 -2.16 10.17 -9.80
N GLY A 117 -0.88 10.08 -10.13
CA GLY A 117 -0.38 9.57 -11.42
C GLY A 117 -0.67 8.10 -11.65
N LEU A 118 -0.58 7.27 -10.60
CA LEU A 118 -0.88 5.84 -10.65
C LEU A 118 -2.23 5.54 -11.29
N PHE A 119 -3.26 6.29 -10.91
CA PHE A 119 -4.64 6.07 -11.35
C PHE A 119 -5.00 6.85 -12.60
N ALA A 120 -4.37 8.01 -12.83
CA ALA A 120 -4.61 8.86 -13.98
C ALA A 120 -4.36 8.13 -15.30
N ASN A 121 -3.26 7.37 -15.39
CA ASN A 121 -2.91 6.66 -16.61
C ASN A 121 -3.79 5.43 -16.87
N LEU A 122 -4.40 4.83 -15.83
CA LEU A 122 -5.37 3.73 -15.99
C LEU A 122 -6.64 4.19 -16.73
N VAL A 123 -7.04 5.45 -16.52
CA VAL A 123 -8.19 6.04 -17.23
C VAL A 123 -7.88 6.15 -18.72
N THR A 124 -6.66 6.56 -19.08
CA THR A 124 -6.25 6.75 -20.49
C THR A 124 -5.80 5.46 -21.17
N SER A 125 -5.34 4.46 -20.41
CA SER A 125 -4.83 3.20 -20.95
C SER A 125 -5.93 2.26 -21.43
N GLY A 126 -7.20 2.51 -21.08
CA GLY A 126 -8.33 1.70 -21.51
C GLY A 126 -8.55 1.65 -23.03
N THR A 127 -7.86 2.49 -23.80
CA THR A 127 -7.86 2.46 -25.28
C THR A 127 -6.69 1.69 -25.88
N ASP A 128 -5.70 1.31 -25.07
CA ASP A 128 -4.53 0.55 -25.51
C ASP A 128 -4.81 -0.97 -25.31
N PRO A 129 -4.89 -1.77 -26.39
CA PRO A 129 -5.19 -3.20 -26.28
C PRO A 129 -4.10 -3.99 -25.53
N ASP A 130 -2.89 -3.43 -25.44
CA ASP A 130 -1.75 -4.05 -24.75
C ASP A 130 -1.64 -3.62 -23.28
N ALA A 131 -2.40 -2.61 -22.86
CA ALA A 131 -2.41 -2.15 -21.47
C ALA A 131 -3.26 -3.07 -20.60
N PHE A 132 -2.63 -3.62 -19.56
CA PHE A 132 -3.31 -4.44 -18.57
C PHE A 132 -2.86 -4.09 -17.16
N SER A 133 -3.83 -3.91 -16.26
CA SER A 133 -3.61 -3.60 -14.86
C SER A 133 -4.69 -4.23 -13.99
N LEU A 134 -4.29 -4.69 -12.81
CA LEU A 134 -5.18 -5.15 -11.74
C LEU A 134 -5.50 -4.04 -10.74
N LEU A 135 -4.96 -2.84 -10.94
CA LEU A 135 -5.31 -1.68 -10.13
C LEU A 135 -6.69 -1.16 -10.51
N GLY A 136 -7.48 -0.80 -9.49
CA GLY A 136 -8.74 -0.11 -9.69
C GLY A 136 -8.53 1.39 -9.84
N ILE A 137 -9.51 2.06 -10.45
CA ILE A 137 -9.59 3.52 -10.54
C ILE A 137 -10.54 4.00 -9.42
N PRO A 138 -10.12 4.87 -8.49
CA PRO A 138 -11.02 5.42 -7.48
C PRO A 138 -12.02 6.38 -8.13
N THR A 139 -13.31 6.12 -8.02
CA THR A 139 -14.38 6.90 -8.70
C THR A 139 -15.29 7.67 -7.75
N ALA A 140 -15.40 7.20 -6.50
CA ALA A 140 -16.18 7.86 -5.46
C ALA A 140 -15.62 7.52 -4.09
N TYR A 141 -15.96 8.30 -3.07
CA TYR A 141 -15.55 8.03 -1.70
C TYR A 141 -16.61 8.45 -0.68
N GLU A 142 -16.53 7.85 0.50
CA GLU A 142 -17.34 8.16 1.68
C GLU A 142 -16.44 8.13 2.91
N ILE A 143 -16.35 9.25 3.65
CA ILE A 143 -15.66 9.28 4.95
C ILE A 143 -16.60 8.65 5.98
N THR A 144 -16.27 7.45 6.45
CA THR A 144 -17.09 6.70 7.41
C THR A 144 -16.80 7.08 8.86
N HIS A 145 -15.54 7.42 9.15
CA HIS A 145 -15.09 7.85 10.46
C HIS A 145 -14.06 8.96 10.28
N PHE A 146 -14.13 9.98 11.11
CA PHE A 146 -13.22 11.11 11.08
C PHE A 146 -12.91 11.56 12.50
N ALA A 147 -11.63 11.79 12.77
CA ALA A 147 -11.15 12.42 13.99
C ALA A 147 -10.09 13.46 13.60
N ALA A 148 -10.07 14.57 14.31
CA ALA A 148 -9.15 15.66 14.03
C ALA A 148 -8.68 16.32 15.33
N SER A 149 -7.41 16.70 15.35
CA SER A 149 -6.79 17.41 16.47
C SER A 149 -5.68 18.31 15.94
N GLN A 150 -5.75 19.61 16.24
CA GLN A 150 -4.78 20.63 15.83
C GLN A 150 -4.58 20.74 14.31
N ASN A 151 -3.57 20.07 13.76
CA ASN A 151 -3.28 20.01 12.34
C ASN A 151 -3.25 18.57 11.81
N ILE A 152 -3.74 17.61 12.61
CA ILE A 152 -3.75 16.18 12.30
C ILE A 152 -5.19 15.73 12.03
N ALA A 153 -5.38 14.98 10.95
CA ALA A 153 -6.61 14.28 10.64
C ALA A 153 -6.35 12.77 10.64
N SER A 154 -7.29 12.02 11.20
CA SER A 154 -7.42 10.58 10.99
C SER A 154 -8.78 10.30 10.36
N ALA A 155 -8.80 9.55 9.27
CA ALA A 155 -10.02 9.23 8.55
C ALA A 155 -10.06 7.77 8.11
N SER A 156 -11.18 7.10 8.33
CA SER A 156 -11.50 5.85 7.63
C SER A 156 -12.39 6.17 6.44
N THR A 157 -11.86 5.98 5.24
CA THR A 157 -12.55 6.33 4.00
C THR A 157 -12.83 5.08 3.19
N ARG A 158 -14.09 4.90 2.79
CA ARG A 158 -14.50 3.86 1.85
C ARG A 158 -14.49 4.45 0.45
N PHE A 159 -13.66 3.89 -0.42
CA PHE A 159 -13.55 4.28 -1.82
C PHE A 159 -14.22 3.24 -2.71
N GLN A 160 -14.89 3.70 -3.75
CA GLN A 160 -15.35 2.85 -4.83
C GLN A 160 -14.26 2.77 -5.89
N PHE A 161 -13.68 1.58 -6.08
CA PHE A 161 -12.65 1.35 -7.07
C PHE A 161 -13.23 0.57 -8.26
N PHE A 162 -13.13 1.14 -9.46
CA PHE A 162 -13.52 0.48 -10.70
C PHE A 162 -12.33 -0.30 -11.29
N PHE A 163 -12.45 -1.62 -11.35
CA PHE A 163 -11.44 -2.53 -11.89
C PHE A 163 -11.76 -2.89 -13.33
N GLN A 164 -11.00 -2.34 -14.28
CA GLN A 164 -11.17 -2.60 -15.71
C GLN A 164 -11.01 -4.08 -16.06
N ALA A 165 -10.02 -4.77 -15.46
CA ALA A 165 -9.71 -6.17 -15.74
C ALA A 165 -10.89 -7.13 -15.54
N ILE A 166 -11.79 -6.81 -14.61
CA ILE A 166 -12.99 -7.61 -14.34
C ILE A 166 -14.29 -6.83 -14.59
N ASN A 167 -14.21 -5.60 -15.10
CA ASN A 167 -15.35 -4.71 -15.32
C ASN A 167 -16.32 -4.67 -14.12
N ALA A 168 -15.79 -4.38 -12.92
CA ALA A 168 -16.57 -4.34 -11.69
C ALA A 168 -16.08 -3.25 -10.75
N THR A 169 -16.98 -2.73 -9.93
CA THR A 169 -16.65 -1.78 -8.86
C THR A 169 -16.62 -2.50 -7.53
N ILE A 170 -15.51 -2.37 -6.81
CA ILE A 170 -15.32 -2.97 -5.48
C ILE A 170 -15.04 -1.87 -4.46
N PRO A 171 -15.75 -1.84 -3.33
CA PRO A 171 -15.46 -0.90 -2.25
C PRO A 171 -14.20 -1.33 -1.51
N LEU A 172 -13.24 -0.42 -1.36
CA LEU A 172 -12.03 -0.59 -0.55
C LEU A 172 -12.02 0.40 0.60
N GLN A 173 -11.57 -0.02 1.77
CA GLN A 173 -11.44 0.85 2.93
C GLN A 173 -9.97 1.17 3.20
N ILE A 174 -9.64 2.45 3.14
CA ILE A 174 -8.31 3.00 3.42
C ILE A 174 -8.41 3.91 4.64
N GLN A 175 -7.51 3.69 5.59
CA GLN A 175 -7.33 4.55 6.75
C GLN A 175 -6.17 5.50 6.48
N THR A 176 -6.36 6.78 6.77
CA THR A 176 -5.31 7.79 6.56
C THR A 176 -5.09 8.58 7.83
N TRP A 177 -3.82 8.77 8.18
CA TRP A 177 -3.37 9.81 9.09
C TRP A 177 -2.67 10.89 8.28
N ASN A 178 -3.19 12.12 8.31
CA ASN A 178 -2.64 13.25 7.56
C ASN A 178 -2.24 14.36 8.52
N VAL A 179 -1.09 14.98 8.29
CA VAL A 179 -0.63 16.19 8.97
C VAL A 179 -0.61 17.32 7.97
N PHE A 180 -1.23 18.44 8.33
CA PHE A 180 -1.29 19.64 7.50
C PHE A 180 -0.32 20.70 7.99
N ASN A 181 0.39 21.34 7.07
CA ASN A 181 1.19 22.52 7.36
C ASN A 181 0.27 23.77 7.49
N PRO A 182 0.80 24.95 7.88
CA PRO A 182 -0.02 26.16 8.04
C PRO A 182 -0.71 26.66 6.75
N ALA A 183 -0.17 26.29 5.59
CA ALA A 183 -0.77 26.57 4.28
C ALA A 183 -1.93 25.62 3.94
N GLY A 184 -2.17 24.58 4.75
CA GLY A 184 -3.20 23.57 4.52
C GLY A 184 -2.76 22.49 3.53
N GLU A 185 -1.46 22.34 3.28
CA GLU A 185 -0.89 21.27 2.46
C GLU A 185 -0.56 20.07 3.34
N ILE A 186 -0.66 18.86 2.81
CA ILE A 186 -0.25 17.64 3.52
C ILE A 186 1.28 17.61 3.58
N SER A 187 1.83 17.68 4.79
CA SER A 187 3.26 17.54 5.04
C SER A 187 3.67 16.12 5.43
N MET A 188 2.75 15.34 5.99
CA MET A 188 2.95 13.91 6.21
C MET A 188 1.65 13.15 6.02
N TYR A 189 1.74 11.94 5.49
CA TYR A 189 0.63 11.01 5.52
C TYR A 189 1.06 9.56 5.75
N ASP A 190 0.20 8.81 6.41
CA ASP A 190 0.29 7.36 6.56
C ASP A 190 -1.04 6.75 6.13
N ALA A 191 -1.03 5.97 5.06
CA ALA A 191 -2.19 5.30 4.52
C ALA A 191 -2.08 3.79 4.76
N THR A 192 -3.14 3.21 5.32
CA THR A 192 -3.22 1.78 5.60
C THR A 192 -4.43 1.20 4.89
N PHE A 193 -4.18 0.22 4.04
CA PHE A 193 -5.24 -0.63 3.50
C PHE A 193 -5.65 -1.59 4.60
N THR A 194 -6.88 -1.41 5.08
CA THR A 194 -7.41 -2.24 6.16
C THR A 194 -7.39 -3.72 5.79
N GLY A 195 -7.37 -4.63 6.78
CA GLY A 195 -7.22 -6.08 6.56
C GLY A 195 -8.21 -6.72 5.57
N TRP A 196 -9.32 -6.05 5.26
CA TRP A 196 -10.27 -6.38 4.19
C TRP A 196 -9.65 -6.31 2.78
N TRP A 197 -8.46 -5.72 2.62
CA TRP A 197 -7.72 -5.66 1.37
C TRP A 197 -7.29 -7.04 0.87
N GLN A 198 -6.76 -7.90 1.74
CA GLN A 198 -6.44 -9.28 1.34
C GLN A 198 -7.70 -9.98 0.82
N TRP A 199 -8.83 -9.84 1.52
CA TRP A 199 -10.10 -10.44 1.09
C TRP A 199 -10.61 -9.85 -0.22
N ALA A 200 -10.38 -8.55 -0.47
CA ALA A 200 -10.70 -7.94 -1.75
C ALA A 200 -9.84 -8.53 -2.89
N VAL A 201 -8.55 -8.78 -2.65
CA VAL A 201 -7.66 -9.47 -3.61
C VAL A 201 -8.11 -10.91 -3.85
N ASP A 202 -8.45 -11.65 -2.80
CA ASP A 202 -8.96 -13.02 -2.92
C ASP A 202 -10.26 -13.07 -3.76
N LEU A 203 -11.17 -12.11 -3.52
CA LEU A 203 -12.41 -11.96 -4.29
C LEU A 203 -12.14 -11.62 -5.76
N LEU A 204 -11.17 -10.75 -6.04
CA LEU A 204 -10.74 -10.41 -7.39
C LEU A 204 -10.22 -11.64 -8.14
N LEU A 205 -9.33 -12.42 -7.50
CA LEU A 205 -8.76 -13.64 -8.09
C LEU A 205 -9.83 -14.72 -8.33
N GLN A 206 -10.74 -14.92 -7.37
CA GLN A 206 -11.87 -15.84 -7.53
C GLN A 206 -12.79 -15.43 -8.68
N THR A 207 -13.09 -14.13 -8.80
CA THR A 207 -13.92 -13.61 -9.88
C THR A 207 -13.23 -13.79 -11.24
N ALA A 208 -11.92 -13.52 -11.32
CA ALA A 208 -11.13 -13.75 -12.53
C ALA A 208 -11.10 -15.23 -12.92
N SER A 209 -10.89 -16.13 -11.96
CA SER A 209 -10.91 -17.59 -12.16
C SER A 209 -12.25 -18.07 -12.71
N GLN A 210 -13.37 -17.58 -12.16
CA GLN A 210 -14.71 -17.93 -12.65
C GLN A 210 -14.92 -17.45 -14.09
N LYS A 211 -14.52 -16.21 -14.41
CA LYS A 211 -14.63 -15.66 -15.77
C LYS A 211 -13.78 -16.42 -16.78
N LEU A 212 -12.54 -16.76 -16.41
CA LEU A 212 -11.66 -17.58 -17.26
C LEU A 212 -12.24 -18.97 -17.45
N SER A 213 -12.80 -19.58 -16.41
CA SER A 213 -13.41 -20.90 -16.50
C SER A 213 -14.56 -20.94 -17.51
N VAL A 214 -15.41 -19.90 -17.48
CA VAL A 214 -16.50 -19.74 -18.45
C VAL A 214 -15.95 -19.54 -19.86
N ALA A 215 -14.93 -18.69 -20.03
CA ALA A 215 -14.34 -18.39 -21.33
C ALA A 215 -13.64 -19.61 -21.97
N GLU A 216 -12.97 -20.44 -21.16
CA GLU A 216 -12.24 -21.63 -21.63
C GLU A 216 -13.10 -22.90 -21.69
N GLY A 217 -14.31 -22.88 -21.12
CA GLY A 217 -15.19 -24.05 -21.05
C GLY A 217 -14.66 -25.17 -20.15
N LYS A 218 -13.77 -24.85 -19.19
CA LYS A 218 -13.23 -25.78 -18.19
C LYS A 218 -13.03 -25.07 -16.86
N THR A 219 -12.97 -25.81 -15.75
CA THR A 219 -12.60 -25.24 -14.45
C THR A 219 -11.13 -24.79 -14.48
N VAL A 220 -10.89 -23.51 -14.18
CA VAL A 220 -9.56 -22.90 -14.05
C VAL A 220 -9.30 -22.63 -12.58
N SER A 221 -8.24 -23.23 -12.03
CA SER A 221 -7.85 -23.05 -10.63
C SER A 221 -7.28 -21.65 -10.35
N LEU A 222 -7.16 -21.28 -9.06
CA LEU A 222 -6.53 -20.01 -8.68
C LEU A 222 -5.05 -19.92 -9.13
N PRO A 223 -4.20 -20.95 -8.98
CA PRO A 223 -2.83 -20.88 -9.50
C PRO A 223 -2.73 -20.74 -11.02
N GLU A 224 -3.63 -21.38 -11.77
CA GLU A 224 -3.72 -21.18 -13.22
C GLU A 224 -4.16 -19.76 -13.57
N THR A 225 -5.08 -19.20 -12.78
CA THR A 225 -5.52 -17.81 -12.92
C THR A 225 -4.38 -16.83 -12.66
N GLU A 226 -3.61 -17.02 -11.58
CA GLU A 226 -2.43 -16.20 -11.29
C GLU A 226 -1.40 -16.29 -12.42
N THR A 227 -1.12 -17.49 -12.93
CA THR A 227 -0.21 -17.69 -14.06
C THR A 227 -0.69 -16.92 -15.30
N TYR A 228 -1.99 -16.99 -15.59
CA TYR A 228 -2.60 -16.24 -16.69
C TYR A 228 -2.47 -14.73 -16.49
N LEU A 229 -2.82 -14.22 -15.30
CA LEU A 229 -2.72 -12.80 -14.97
C LEU A 229 -1.28 -12.30 -15.00
N GLN A 230 -0.33 -13.10 -14.52
CA GLN A 230 1.10 -12.82 -14.58
C GLN A 230 1.57 -12.68 -16.03
N GLY A 231 1.13 -13.55 -16.93
CA GLY A 231 1.43 -13.44 -18.37
C GLY A 231 0.85 -12.17 -19.00
N LYS A 232 -0.38 -11.80 -18.65
CA LYS A 232 -1.02 -10.55 -19.12
C LYS A 232 -0.27 -9.31 -18.62
N LEU A 233 0.09 -9.29 -17.33
CA LEU A 233 0.89 -8.21 -16.73
C LEU A 233 2.28 -8.13 -17.35
N ALA A 234 2.95 -9.27 -17.54
CA ALA A 234 4.26 -9.31 -18.18
C ALA A 234 4.21 -8.71 -19.59
N THR A 235 3.19 -9.06 -20.38
CA THR A 235 2.98 -8.49 -21.73
C THR A 235 2.85 -6.96 -21.67
N SER A 236 1.99 -6.44 -20.77
CA SER A 236 1.76 -5.00 -20.60
C SER A 236 3.02 -4.26 -20.14
N ILE A 237 3.74 -4.80 -19.16
CA ILE A 237 4.97 -4.21 -18.63
C ILE A 237 6.05 -4.19 -19.72
N CYS A 238 6.21 -5.27 -20.49
CA CYS A 238 7.19 -5.33 -21.57
C CYS A 238 6.86 -4.37 -22.71
N SER A 239 5.58 -4.23 -23.08
CA SER A 239 5.15 -3.22 -24.05
C SER A 239 5.50 -1.80 -23.57
N THR A 240 5.21 -1.50 -22.31
CA THR A 240 5.58 -0.22 -21.67
C THR A 240 7.09 0.02 -21.70
N ALA A 241 7.89 -0.98 -21.34
CA ALA A 241 9.34 -0.90 -21.35
C ALA A 241 9.88 -0.64 -22.77
N GLN A 242 9.37 -1.34 -23.78
CA GLN A 242 9.80 -1.13 -25.17
C GLN A 242 9.42 0.24 -25.71
N LYS A 243 8.30 0.80 -25.26
CA LYS A 243 7.79 2.09 -25.73
C LYS A 243 8.51 3.28 -25.11
N TYR A 244 8.80 3.22 -23.81
CA TYR A 244 9.27 4.40 -23.05
C TYR A 244 10.67 4.23 -22.44
N CYS A 245 11.11 3.01 -22.20
CA CYS A 245 12.41 2.71 -21.59
C CYS A 245 13.46 2.42 -22.66
N VAL A 246 13.64 3.37 -23.57
CA VAL A 246 14.55 3.25 -24.73
C VAL A 246 15.82 4.07 -24.52
N GLY A 247 16.91 3.59 -25.11
CA GLY A 247 18.22 4.24 -25.04
C GLY A 247 19.08 3.79 -23.85
N PRO A 248 20.39 4.10 -23.85
CA PRO A 248 21.37 3.45 -22.97
C PRO A 248 21.13 3.66 -21.47
N GLN A 249 20.49 4.77 -21.09
CA GLN A 249 20.24 5.14 -19.70
C GLN A 249 18.93 4.59 -19.15
N LEU A 250 17.96 4.30 -20.01
CA LEU A 250 16.61 3.89 -19.61
C LEU A 250 16.32 2.42 -19.91
N GLN A 251 17.09 1.80 -20.81
CA GLN A 251 16.88 0.42 -21.21
C GLN A 251 17.02 -0.55 -20.04
N GLN A 252 15.94 -1.30 -19.78
CA GLN A 252 15.88 -2.30 -18.71
C GLN A 252 16.06 -3.74 -19.20
N TYR A 253 15.71 -3.97 -20.46
CA TYR A 253 15.73 -5.29 -21.09
C TYR A 253 16.34 -5.18 -22.49
N GLN A 254 17.06 -6.22 -22.92
CA GLN A 254 17.61 -6.30 -24.27
C GLN A 254 16.49 -6.41 -25.31
N ASN A 255 15.41 -7.14 -25.00
CA ASN A 255 14.26 -7.35 -25.89
C ASN A 255 13.01 -7.80 -25.10
N ALA A 256 11.85 -7.82 -25.76
CA ALA A 256 10.58 -8.26 -25.18
C ALA A 256 10.62 -9.69 -24.63
N SER A 257 11.30 -10.61 -25.31
CA SER A 257 11.34 -12.02 -24.86
C SER A 257 12.10 -12.16 -23.54
N GLN A 258 13.19 -11.43 -23.36
CA GLN A 258 13.92 -11.39 -22.09
C GLN A 258 13.05 -10.80 -20.98
N CYS A 259 12.35 -9.70 -21.26
CA CYS A 259 11.44 -9.07 -20.33
C CYS A 259 10.33 -10.04 -19.89
N PHE A 260 9.65 -10.67 -20.85
CA PHE A 260 8.56 -11.59 -20.58
C PHE A 260 9.04 -12.80 -19.77
N ASN A 261 10.18 -13.40 -20.16
CA ASN A 261 10.77 -14.51 -19.43
C ASN A 261 11.12 -14.13 -17.99
N TYR A 262 11.79 -13.00 -17.78
CA TYR A 262 12.14 -12.52 -16.43
C TYR A 262 10.89 -12.35 -15.55
N LEU A 263 9.83 -11.74 -16.09
CA LEU A 263 8.60 -11.46 -15.34
C LEU A 263 7.76 -12.71 -15.09
N THR A 264 7.85 -13.75 -15.93
CA THR A 264 7.05 -14.98 -15.79
C THR A 264 7.77 -16.13 -15.10
N THR A 265 9.10 -16.12 -15.06
CA THR A 265 9.88 -17.25 -14.52
C THR A 265 10.81 -16.88 -13.37
N GLN A 266 11.26 -15.62 -13.29
CA GLN A 266 12.24 -15.17 -12.28
C GLN A 266 11.63 -14.22 -11.25
N THR A 267 10.45 -13.68 -11.53
CA THR A 267 9.74 -12.74 -10.65
C THR A 267 8.45 -13.41 -10.19
N ARG A 268 8.20 -13.42 -8.88
CA ARG A 268 6.94 -13.93 -8.34
C ARG A 268 5.80 -12.96 -8.62
N PHE A 269 4.57 -13.47 -8.70
CA PHE A 269 3.38 -12.64 -8.93
C PHE A 269 3.25 -11.53 -7.88
N GLY A 270 3.22 -11.92 -6.60
CA GLY A 270 3.17 -11.05 -5.43
C GLY A 270 1.87 -11.21 -4.64
N GLU A 271 1.95 -11.02 -3.34
CA GLU A 271 0.77 -11.02 -2.45
C GLU A 271 0.14 -9.63 -2.31
N ALA A 272 -1.02 -9.53 -1.66
CA ALA A 272 -1.76 -8.28 -1.48
C ALA A 272 -0.93 -7.17 -0.80
N TYR A 273 -0.01 -7.54 0.09
CA TYR A 273 0.87 -6.63 0.82
C TYR A 273 2.24 -6.42 0.16
N GLU A 274 2.42 -6.92 -1.07
CA GLU A 274 3.72 -6.93 -1.77
C GLU A 274 3.78 -6.01 -3.00
N LEU A 275 2.93 -4.97 -3.05
CA LEU A 275 2.96 -3.96 -4.12
C LEU A 275 4.20 -3.04 -4.05
N GLY A 276 4.99 -3.14 -2.99
CA GLY A 276 6.32 -2.52 -2.86
C GLY A 276 7.47 -3.53 -2.82
N ARG A 277 7.26 -4.80 -3.15
CA ARG A 277 8.30 -5.86 -3.07
C ARG A 277 8.84 -6.22 -4.46
N ASN A 278 9.78 -7.16 -4.55
CA ASN A 278 10.28 -7.65 -5.84
C ASN A 278 9.27 -8.59 -6.52
N THR A 279 8.18 -8.01 -7.02
CA THR A 279 7.02 -8.74 -7.55
C THR A 279 6.60 -8.19 -8.91
N VAL A 280 5.81 -8.96 -9.64
CA VAL A 280 5.15 -8.48 -10.87
C VAL A 280 4.09 -7.43 -10.52
N LEU A 281 3.41 -7.58 -9.38
CA LEU A 281 2.45 -6.61 -8.87
C LEU A 281 3.09 -5.23 -8.59
N CYS A 282 4.29 -5.17 -8.00
CA CYS A 282 5.01 -3.89 -7.85
C CYS A 282 5.33 -3.25 -9.21
N ARG A 283 5.80 -4.05 -10.18
CA ARG A 283 6.12 -3.54 -11.52
C ARG A 283 4.87 -3.08 -12.27
N MET A 284 3.73 -3.70 -12.03
CA MET A 284 2.42 -3.24 -12.50
C MET A 284 2.05 -1.88 -11.91
N VAL A 285 2.38 -1.58 -10.65
CA VAL A 285 2.19 -0.22 -10.10
C VAL A 285 3.04 0.78 -10.89
N HIS A 286 4.32 0.46 -11.08
CA HIS A 286 5.27 1.37 -11.70
C HIS A 286 5.08 1.57 -13.21
N GLN A 287 4.63 0.57 -13.97
CA GLN A 287 4.42 0.73 -15.42
C GLN A 287 3.47 1.91 -15.72
N ASN A 288 2.49 2.15 -14.84
CA ASN A 288 1.52 3.22 -15.01
C ASN A 288 2.14 4.61 -14.82
N MET A 289 3.30 4.76 -14.20
CA MET A 289 3.96 6.05 -14.02
C MET A 289 5.09 6.28 -15.03
N VAL A 290 5.51 5.24 -15.77
CA VAL A 290 6.54 5.34 -16.81
C VAL A 290 6.24 6.40 -17.87
N PRO A 291 5.02 6.53 -18.43
CA PRO A 291 4.74 7.57 -19.44
C PRO A 291 4.89 9.00 -18.92
N ILE A 292 4.81 9.21 -17.59
CA ILE A 292 4.92 10.53 -16.95
C ILE A 292 6.39 10.89 -16.76
N ARG A 293 7.17 9.98 -16.16
CA ARG A 293 8.59 10.21 -15.85
C ARG A 293 9.43 8.94 -16.06
N PRO A 294 9.78 8.61 -17.33
CA PRO A 294 10.50 7.37 -17.66
C PRO A 294 11.83 7.24 -16.92
N ALA A 295 12.57 8.34 -16.75
CA ALA A 295 13.87 8.34 -16.08
C ALA A 295 13.82 7.83 -14.63
N VAL A 296 12.70 8.04 -13.95
CA VAL A 296 12.50 7.57 -12.56
C VAL A 296 11.90 6.17 -12.56
N HIS A 297 10.90 5.89 -13.41
CA HIS A 297 10.11 4.65 -13.29
C HIS A 297 10.62 3.48 -14.12
N CYS A 298 11.44 3.70 -15.15
CA CYS A 298 12.01 2.61 -15.94
C CYS A 298 12.84 1.64 -15.06
N PRO A 299 13.78 2.09 -14.20
CA PRO A 299 14.49 1.19 -13.29
C PRO A 299 13.56 0.32 -12.43
N HIS A 300 12.40 0.83 -12.04
CA HIS A 300 11.45 0.13 -11.17
C HIS A 300 10.77 -1.06 -11.85
N ILE A 301 10.50 -0.96 -13.16
CA ILE A 301 9.91 -2.07 -13.93
C ILE A 301 10.94 -3.08 -14.44
N GLY A 302 12.23 -2.81 -14.27
CA GLY A 302 13.34 -3.66 -14.72
C GLY A 302 13.78 -4.73 -13.71
N PRO A 303 14.85 -5.49 -14.03
CA PRO A 303 15.37 -6.52 -13.14
C PRO A 303 15.98 -6.01 -11.83
N SER A 304 16.53 -4.79 -11.83
CA SER A 304 17.09 -4.18 -10.61
C SER A 304 16.00 -3.73 -9.63
N GLY A 305 14.77 -3.51 -10.11
CA GLY A 305 13.67 -2.92 -9.35
C GLY A 305 13.91 -1.47 -8.93
N GLY A 306 15.04 -0.86 -9.32
CA GLY A 306 15.43 0.52 -8.99
C GLY A 306 15.29 0.93 -7.52
N GLY A 307 15.42 -0.03 -6.59
CA GLY A 307 15.24 0.21 -5.15
C GLY A 307 13.78 0.29 -4.66
N TYR A 308 12.80 0.24 -5.57
CA TYR A 308 11.37 0.25 -5.25
C TYR A 308 10.70 -1.12 -5.40
N CYS A 309 11.02 -1.87 -6.45
CA CYS A 309 10.55 -3.27 -6.58
C CYS A 309 11.63 -4.24 -6.12
N VAL A 310 12.01 -4.14 -4.85
CA VAL A 310 13.03 -4.99 -4.19
C VAL A 310 12.46 -5.58 -2.90
N ASP A 311 13.08 -6.62 -2.33
CA ASP A 311 12.53 -7.27 -1.11
C ASP A 311 12.91 -6.56 0.20
N THR A 312 13.80 -5.59 0.14
CA THR A 312 14.16 -4.73 1.29
C THR A 312 13.25 -3.50 1.38
N PRO A 313 12.99 -2.96 2.58
CA PRO A 313 13.48 -3.39 3.91
C PRO A 313 12.72 -4.61 4.46
N SER A 314 13.28 -5.40 5.39
CA SER A 314 12.58 -6.57 5.94
C SER A 314 11.32 -6.18 6.75
N TYR A 315 10.51 -7.16 7.19
CA TYR A 315 9.37 -6.88 8.08
C TYR A 315 9.82 -6.14 9.35
N ALA A 316 10.84 -6.64 10.04
CA ALA A 316 11.39 -6.03 11.26
C ALA A 316 11.85 -4.60 11.00
N ASP A 317 12.64 -4.39 9.95
CA ASP A 317 13.09 -3.06 9.55
C ASP A 317 11.91 -2.12 9.23
N THR A 318 10.83 -2.65 8.65
CA THR A 318 9.64 -1.85 8.30
C THR A 318 8.88 -1.38 9.55
N VAL A 319 8.70 -2.26 10.54
CA VAL A 319 7.96 -1.94 11.76
C VAL A 319 8.77 -1.11 12.75
N ASP A 320 10.09 -1.31 12.76
CA ASP A 320 11.02 -0.59 13.64
C ASP A 320 11.47 0.76 13.04
N ALA A 321 11.20 1.01 11.76
CA ALA A 321 11.57 2.25 11.09
C ALA A 321 10.85 3.47 11.68
N ASN A 322 11.62 4.41 12.21
CA ASN A 322 11.14 5.75 12.54
C ASN A 322 11.19 6.66 11.30
N TYR A 323 10.26 6.45 10.37
CA TYR A 323 10.23 7.14 9.08
C TYR A 323 9.81 8.62 9.19
N PHE A 324 8.79 8.91 9.98
CA PHE A 324 8.24 10.26 10.08
C PHE A 324 9.11 11.13 10.98
N SER A 325 9.58 12.25 10.43
CA SER A 325 10.43 13.23 11.12
C SER A 325 9.75 13.90 12.32
N ASN A 326 8.41 13.91 12.35
CA ASN A 326 7.61 14.50 13.41
C ASN A 326 6.57 13.48 13.90
N TYR A 327 6.94 12.68 14.91
CA TYR A 327 6.11 11.61 15.49
C TYR A 327 4.86 12.11 16.26
N LYS A 328 4.45 13.37 16.03
CA LYS A 328 3.31 14.03 16.69
C LYS A 328 1.95 13.39 16.40
N PHE A 329 1.86 12.32 15.60
CA PHE A 329 0.65 11.47 15.54
C PHE A 329 0.17 11.01 16.92
N ALA A 330 1.06 11.01 17.93
CA ALA A 330 0.76 10.58 19.29
C ALA A 330 1.13 11.62 20.37
N TYR A 331 0.71 12.88 20.26
CA TYR A 331 0.58 13.74 21.45
C TYR A 331 -0.70 14.59 21.37
N GLY A 332 -1.84 13.96 21.67
CA GLY A 332 -2.90 14.70 22.34
C GLY A 332 -2.33 15.26 23.64
N ASN A 333 -2.78 16.45 24.06
CA ASN A 333 -2.35 17.13 25.30
C ASN A 333 -2.73 16.38 26.61
N GLY A 334 -2.62 15.06 26.64
CA GLY A 334 -2.64 14.26 27.85
C GLY A 334 -1.22 14.11 28.36
N SER A 335 -0.83 14.98 29.30
CA SER A 335 0.26 14.68 30.23
C SER A 335 -0.03 13.35 30.92
N LEU A 336 0.52 12.25 30.41
CA LEU A 336 0.63 11.01 31.18
C LEU A 336 1.81 11.15 32.13
N THR A 337 1.61 11.98 33.15
CA THR A 337 2.31 11.86 34.42
C THR A 337 1.60 10.75 35.19
N GLY A 338 2.17 9.55 35.15
CA GLY A 338 1.82 8.41 36.00
C GLY A 338 3.09 7.75 36.47
#